data_AF-A0A1B2YQ53-F1
#
_entry.id   AF-A0A1B2YQ53-F1
#
_cell.length_a   1.000
_cell.length_b   1.000
_cell.length_c   1.000
_cell.angle_alpha   90.00
_cell.angle_beta   90.00
_cell.angle_gamma   90.00
#
_symmetry.space_group_name_H-M   'P 1'
#
loop_
_entity.id
_entity.type
_entity.pdbx_description
1 polymer ?
#
loop_
_entity_poly.entity_id
_entity_poly.type
_entity_poly.pdbx_seq_one_letter_code
_entity_poly.pdbx_strand_id
1 'polypeptide(L)'
;VQHSLVSMLESYHKEKISLEKIVQKMSHNPAILFDIKKRGYIKEGFYADLVIFNLNSPWKVSKDNLMYKCGWSPFENKIFKSRILHTFVNGNLAYSMGKVFEGKMGMKIQFDR
;
A
#
# COMPACT_ATOMS: atom_id res chain seq x y z
N VAL A 1 -0.04 -0.58 -8.16
CA VAL A 1 -0.41 0.83 -8.46
C VAL A 1 0.12 1.70 -7.33
N GLN A 2 0.94 2.72 -7.62
CA GLN A 2 1.66 3.54 -6.63
C GLN A 2 0.73 4.39 -5.74
N HIS A 3 -0.30 5.01 -6.31
CA HIS A 3 -1.12 6.04 -5.62
C HIS A 3 -2.44 5.53 -5.01
N SER A 4 -2.70 4.23 -5.01
CA SER A 4 -4.00 3.68 -4.59
C SER A 4 -4.28 3.91 -3.09
N LEU A 5 -3.35 3.52 -2.21
CA LEU A 5 -3.53 3.63 -0.76
C LEU A 5 -3.61 5.09 -0.31
N VAL A 6 -2.71 5.96 -0.78
CA VAL A 6 -2.76 7.39 -0.44
C VAL A 6 -4.06 8.06 -0.92
N SER A 7 -4.63 7.63 -2.05
CA SER A 7 -5.95 8.10 -2.49
C SER A 7 -7.09 7.65 -1.57
N MET A 8 -7.00 6.45 -0.97
CA MET A 8 -7.98 6.01 0.03
C MET A 8 -7.80 6.78 1.34
N LEU A 9 -6.57 7.08 1.74
CA LEU A 9 -6.29 7.89 2.93
C LEU A 9 -6.77 9.35 2.77
N GLU A 10 -6.82 9.90 1.55
CA GLU A 10 -7.52 11.18 1.30
C GLU A 10 -9.02 11.10 1.57
N SER A 11 -9.65 9.97 1.28
CA SER A 11 -11.06 9.76 1.61
C SER A 11 -11.28 9.68 3.11
N TYR A 12 -10.31 9.13 3.86
CA TYR A 12 -10.28 9.19 5.32
C TYR A 12 -10.18 10.63 5.84
N HIS A 13 -9.26 11.43 5.30
CA HIS A 13 -9.15 12.87 5.64
C HIS A 13 -10.37 13.71 5.27
N LYS A 14 -11.26 13.17 4.42
CA LYS A 14 -12.56 13.77 4.04
C LYS A 14 -13.73 13.15 4.79
N GLU A 15 -13.48 12.34 5.81
CA GLU A 15 -14.48 11.66 6.65
C GLU A 15 -15.45 10.77 5.85
N LYS A 16 -15.04 10.31 4.66
CA LYS A 16 -15.87 9.44 3.80
C LYS A 16 -15.75 7.95 4.15
N ILE A 17 -14.67 7.58 4.84
CA ILE A 17 -14.35 6.19 5.16
C ILE A 17 -13.39 6.15 6.36
N SER A 18 -13.60 5.21 7.28
CA SER A 18 -12.69 5.01 8.43
C SER A 18 -11.42 4.25 8.02
N LEU A 19 -10.36 4.32 8.83
CA LEU A 19 -9.12 3.57 8.57
C LEU A 19 -9.35 2.05 8.58
N GLU A 20 -10.17 1.57 9.52
CA GLU A 20 -10.54 0.16 9.64
C GLU A 20 -11.24 -0.32 8.37
N LYS A 21 -12.11 0.52 7.78
CA LYS A 21 -12.81 0.18 6.55
C LYS A 21 -11.87 0.17 5.34
N ILE A 22 -10.86 1.05 5.31
CA ILE A 22 -9.79 1.01 4.29
C ILE A 22 -9.02 -0.32 4.41
N VAL A 23 -8.56 -0.69 5.60
CA VAL A 23 -7.84 -1.96 5.84
C VAL A 23 -8.71 -3.16 5.44
N GLN A 24 -9.98 -3.16 5.85
CA GLN A 24 -10.93 -4.19 5.48
C GLN A 24 -11.07 -4.31 3.95
N LYS A 25 -11.27 -3.20 3.24
CA LYS A 25 -11.55 -3.23 1.80
C LYS A 25 -10.30 -3.45 0.94
N MET A 26 -9.13 -3.03 1.39
CA MET A 26 -7.89 -3.14 0.62
C MET A 26 -7.06 -4.39 0.94
N SER A 27 -7.28 -5.02 2.10
CA SER A 27 -6.48 -6.17 2.54
C SER A 27 -7.34 -7.38 2.94
N HIS A 28 -8.21 -7.25 3.94
CA HIS A 28 -8.99 -8.38 4.47
C HIS A 28 -9.94 -8.98 3.43
N ASN A 29 -10.76 -8.14 2.80
CA ASN A 29 -11.78 -8.58 1.85
C ASN A 29 -11.19 -9.27 0.62
N PRO A 30 -10.13 -8.76 -0.03
CA PRO A 30 -9.45 -9.52 -1.08
C PRO A 30 -8.91 -10.87 -0.58
N ALA A 31 -8.29 -10.92 0.60
CA ALA A 31 -7.78 -12.17 1.14
C ALA A 31 -8.89 -13.21 1.40
N ILE A 32 -10.02 -12.78 1.96
CA ILE A 32 -11.20 -13.63 2.17
C ILE A 32 -11.79 -14.07 0.82
N LEU A 33 -12.09 -13.12 -0.08
CA LEU A 33 -12.83 -13.39 -1.33
C LEU A 33 -12.10 -14.40 -2.23
N PHE A 34 -10.77 -14.37 -2.21
CA PHE A 34 -9.94 -15.25 -3.03
C PHE A 34 -9.38 -16.44 -2.25
N ASP A 35 -9.70 -16.61 -0.95
CA ASP A 35 -9.16 -17.65 -0.08
C ASP A 35 -7.62 -17.66 -0.03
N ILE A 36 -7.02 -16.47 0.09
CA ILE A 36 -5.56 -16.32 0.10
C ILE A 36 -4.99 -16.84 1.43
N LYS A 37 -4.10 -17.82 1.31
CA LYS A 37 -3.43 -18.44 2.44
C LYS A 37 -2.48 -17.46 3.14
N LYS A 38 -2.68 -17.26 4.45
CA LYS A 38 -1.75 -16.56 5.37
C LYS A 38 -1.39 -15.12 4.98
N ARG A 39 -2.29 -14.36 4.33
CA ARG A 39 -2.09 -12.94 4.00
C ARG A 39 -3.32 -12.09 4.28
N GLY A 40 -3.14 -10.77 4.23
CA GLY A 40 -4.23 -9.80 4.38
C GLY A 40 -4.57 -9.44 5.82
N TYR A 41 -3.93 -10.06 6.83
CA TYR A 41 -4.14 -9.79 8.24
C TYR A 41 -2.80 -9.67 8.98
N ILE A 42 -2.77 -8.85 10.04
CA ILE A 42 -1.68 -8.84 11.01
C ILE A 42 -2.02 -9.89 12.07
N LYS A 43 -1.48 -11.10 11.90
CA LYS A 43 -1.75 -12.25 12.76
C LYS A 43 -0.52 -13.14 12.83
N GLU A 44 -0.31 -13.80 13.96
CA GLU A 44 0.76 -14.78 14.10
C GLU A 44 0.66 -15.88 13.04
N GLY A 45 1.81 -16.26 12.47
CA GLY A 45 1.91 -17.25 11.40
C GLY A 45 1.56 -16.75 10.00
N PHE A 46 1.19 -15.47 9.82
CA PHE A 46 0.96 -14.86 8.51
C PHE A 46 2.25 -14.26 7.93
N TYR A 47 2.30 -14.07 6.62
CA TYR A 47 3.41 -13.36 5.99
C TYR A 47 3.43 -11.90 6.45
N ALA A 48 4.62 -11.38 6.73
CA ALA A 48 4.83 -9.98 7.12
C ALA A 48 4.77 -9.04 5.89
N ASP A 49 3.59 -8.97 5.27
CA ASP A 49 3.23 -7.99 4.25
C ASP A 49 2.62 -6.76 4.92
N LEU A 50 3.43 -5.73 5.12
CA LEU A 50 3.07 -4.59 5.94
C LEU A 50 3.34 -3.29 5.20
N VAL A 51 2.51 -2.28 5.49
CA VAL A 51 2.75 -0.91 5.03
C VAL A 51 2.71 0.02 6.24
N ILE A 52 3.73 0.86 6.36
CA ILE A 52 3.80 1.91 7.38
C ILE A 52 3.57 3.24 6.68
N PHE A 53 2.63 4.02 7.17
CA PHE A 53 2.30 5.34 6.61
C PHE A 53 2.14 6.37 7.72
N ASN A 54 2.36 7.63 7.37
CA ASN A 54 2.07 8.78 8.22
C ASN A 54 0.89 9.56 7.64
N LEU A 55 -0.14 9.78 8.45
CA LEU A 55 -1.36 10.50 8.04
C LEU A 55 -1.14 12.01 7.87
N ASN A 56 -0.10 12.55 8.49
CA ASN A 56 0.18 13.98 8.60
C ASN A 56 1.56 14.32 8.01
N SER A 57 1.86 13.79 6.82
CA SER A 57 3.12 14.04 6.11
C SER A 57 2.85 14.40 4.65
N PRO A 58 2.47 15.67 4.36
CA PRO A 58 2.07 16.05 3.02
C PRO A 58 3.18 15.90 1.97
N TRP A 59 2.81 15.57 0.74
CA TRP A 59 3.75 15.52 -0.40
C TRP A 59 3.04 15.77 -1.72
N LYS A 60 3.78 16.31 -2.68
CA LYS A 60 3.28 16.60 -4.03
C LYS A 60 3.67 15.48 -4.99
N VAL A 61 2.70 14.97 -5.76
CA VAL A 61 3.00 14.08 -6.89
C VAL A 61 3.64 14.90 -8.00
N SER A 62 4.78 14.43 -8.49
CA SER A 62 5.56 15.07 -9.55
C SER A 62 6.16 14.00 -10.46
N LYS A 63 6.55 14.36 -11.68
CA LYS A 63 7.16 13.41 -12.62
C LYS A 63 8.38 12.70 -12.04
N ASP A 64 9.18 13.41 -11.25
CA ASP A 64 10.41 12.90 -10.65
C ASP A 64 10.19 11.81 -9.59
N ASN A 65 8.97 11.71 -9.03
CA ASN A 65 8.62 10.70 -8.03
C ASN A 65 7.67 9.61 -8.54
N LEU A 66 7.41 9.57 -9.85
CA LEU A 66 6.62 8.50 -10.46
C LEU A 66 7.46 7.24 -10.66
N MET A 67 6.93 6.11 -10.21
CA MET A 67 7.55 4.78 -10.38
C MET A 67 6.91 3.98 -11.53
N TYR A 68 5.97 4.58 -12.26
CA TYR A 68 5.32 3.93 -13.39
C TYR A 68 6.21 3.97 -14.64
N LYS A 69 6.29 2.84 -15.35
CA LYS A 69 6.97 2.77 -16.65
C LYS A 69 6.40 3.74 -17.69
N CYS A 70 5.11 4.07 -17.62
CA CYS A 70 4.47 5.01 -18.55
C CYS A 70 4.82 6.48 -18.27
N GLY A 71 5.44 6.80 -17.13
CA GLY A 71 5.92 8.15 -16.81
C GLY A 71 4.83 9.20 -16.56
N TRP A 72 3.58 8.80 -16.31
CA TRP A 72 2.48 9.73 -16.02
C TRP A 72 1.56 9.20 -14.91
N SER A 73 0.83 10.12 -14.25
CA SER A 73 -0.22 9.79 -13.29
C SER A 73 -1.36 10.79 -13.37
N PRO A 74 -2.64 10.36 -13.22
CA PRO A 74 -3.76 11.30 -13.13
C PRO A 74 -3.72 12.17 -11.87
N PHE A 75 -2.80 11.87 -10.94
CA PHE A 75 -2.59 12.63 -9.72
C PHE A 75 -1.43 13.62 -9.81
N GLU A 76 -0.81 13.85 -10.97
CA GLU A 76 0.24 14.87 -11.12
C GLU A 76 -0.21 16.23 -10.54
N ASN A 77 0.70 16.90 -9.84
CA ASN A 77 0.49 18.14 -9.08
C ASN A 77 -0.46 18.07 -7.88
N LYS A 78 -1.11 16.93 -7.63
CA LYS A 78 -1.90 16.73 -6.41
C LYS A 78 -0.99 16.69 -5.18
N ILE A 79 -1.44 17.32 -4.11
CA ILE A 79 -0.84 17.18 -2.78
C ILE A 79 -1.66 16.17 -1.99
N PHE A 80 -1.03 15.08 -1.58
CA PHE A 80 -1.60 14.11 -0.64
C PHE A 80 -1.20 14.50 0.79
N LYS A 81 -2.11 14.36 1.76
CA LYS A 81 -1.84 14.64 3.18
C LYS A 81 -1.09 13.50 3.87
N SER A 82 -1.29 12.27 3.39
CA SER A 82 -0.65 11.07 3.90
C SER A 82 0.51 10.60 3.01
N ARG A 83 1.55 10.03 3.62
CA ARG A 83 2.72 9.48 2.92
C ARG A 83 3.03 8.06 3.36
N ILE A 84 3.34 7.20 2.40
CA ILE A 84 3.87 5.85 2.68
C ILE A 84 5.34 5.99 3.07
N LEU A 85 5.69 5.47 4.25
CA LEU A 85 7.06 5.51 4.79
C LEU A 85 7.83 4.25 4.44
N HIS A 86 7.21 3.09 4.68
CA HIS A 86 7.84 1.78 4.46
C HIS A 86 6.85 0.77 3.90
N THR A 87 7.35 -0.19 3.13
CA THR A 87 6.59 -1.36 2.70
C THR A 87 7.45 -2.60 2.87
N PHE A 88 6.88 -3.60 3.52
CA PHE A 88 7.49 -4.91 3.71
C PHE A 88 6.75 -5.94 2.89
N VAL A 89 7.50 -6.83 2.25
CA VAL A 89 6.97 -7.96 1.46
C VAL A 89 7.63 -9.22 1.99
N ASN A 90 6.82 -10.13 2.56
CA ASN A 90 7.31 -11.33 3.23
C ASN A 90 8.39 -11.03 4.29
N GLY A 91 8.26 -9.91 5.02
CA GLY A 91 9.24 -9.46 6.03
C GLY A 91 10.45 -8.69 5.49
N ASN A 92 10.61 -8.58 4.17
CA ASN A 92 11.72 -7.85 3.56
C ASN A 92 11.33 -6.40 3.27
N LEU A 93 12.20 -5.44 3.61
CA LEU A 93 11.98 -4.02 3.32
C LEU A 93 12.07 -3.77 1.80
N ALA A 94 10.92 -3.63 1.15
CA ALA A 94 10.81 -3.44 -0.30
C ALA A 94 10.81 -1.96 -0.72
N TYR A 95 10.37 -1.07 0.18
CA TYR A 95 10.35 0.36 -0.05
C TYR A 95 10.61 1.12 1.24
N SER A 96 11.38 2.20 1.15
CA SER A 96 11.57 3.15 2.24
C SER A 96 11.74 4.57 1.71
N MET A 97 10.94 5.51 2.21
CA MET A 97 11.15 6.95 2.05
C MET A 97 11.42 7.40 0.59
N GLY A 98 10.62 6.91 -0.36
CA GLY A 98 10.74 7.24 -1.79
C GLY A 98 11.65 6.31 -2.58
N LYS A 99 12.41 5.44 -1.93
CA LYS A 99 13.33 4.48 -2.58
C LYS A 99 12.72 3.08 -2.59
N VAL A 100 12.73 2.45 -3.76
CA VAL A 100 12.42 1.01 -3.92
C VAL A 100 13.73 0.23 -3.82
N PHE A 101 13.71 -0.89 -3.10
CA PHE A 101 14.83 -1.81 -3.03
C PHE A 101 14.65 -2.94 -4.04
N GLU A 102 15.69 -3.22 -4.81
CA GLU A 102 15.68 -4.29 -5.80
C GLU A 102 15.91 -5.65 -5.15
N GLY A 103 15.34 -6.70 -5.76
CA GLY A 103 15.49 -8.08 -5.31
C GLY A 103 14.22 -8.92 -5.47
N LYS A 104 14.38 -10.25 -5.39
CA LYS A 104 13.25 -11.19 -5.38
C LYS A 104 12.68 -11.29 -3.96
N MET A 105 11.83 -10.33 -3.60
CA MET A 105 11.12 -10.35 -2.31
C MET A 105 9.73 -10.99 -2.41
N GLY A 106 9.15 -11.01 -3.62
CA GLY A 106 7.83 -11.57 -3.88
C GLY A 106 7.84 -13.10 -3.95
N MET A 107 6.68 -13.70 -3.68
CA MET A 107 6.46 -15.13 -3.86
C MET A 107 5.07 -15.38 -4.45
N LYS A 108 4.87 -16.55 -5.07
CA LYS A 108 3.57 -16.95 -5.62
C LYS A 108 2.53 -17.01 -4.50
N ILE A 109 1.36 -16.43 -4.73
CA ILE A 109 0.22 -16.52 -3.83
C ILE A 109 -0.30 -17.97 -3.79
N GLN A 110 -0.60 -18.45 -2.60
CA GLN A 110 -1.24 -19.74 -2.36
C GLN A 110 -2.69 -19.50 -1.92
N PHE A 111 -3.56 -20.44 -2.27
CA PHE A 111 -4.99 -20.40 -1.97
C PHE A 111 -5.38 -21.66 -1.21
N ASP A 112 -6.30 -21.56 -0.25
CA ASP A 112 -6.77 -22.71 0.57
C ASP A 112 -7.99 -23.43 -0.06
N ARG A 113 -8.02 -23.49 -1.40
CA ARG A 113 -9.09 -24.15 -2.18
C ARG A 113 -8.73 -25.58 -2.56
#